data_AF-A0A6C0C407-F1
#
_entry.id   AF-A0A6C0C407-F1
#
_cell.length_a   1.000
_cell.length_b   1.000
_cell.length_c   1.000
_cell.angle_alpha   90.00
_cell.angle_beta   90.00
_cell.angle_gamma   90.00
#
_symmetry.space_group_name_H-M   'P 1'
#
loop_
_entity.id
_entity.type
_entity.pdbx_description
1 polymer ?
#
loop_
_entity_poly.entity_id
_entity_poly.type
_entity_poly.pdbx_seq_one_letter_code
_entity_poly.pdbx_strand_id
1 'polypeptide(L)'
;MQLLNISISYWKYIILSIIVFLSIGFILWVVCSYYVLKWLKINVGEDYFYLNEYNRDCCNLMEKYGNNPIKRIYLVRQPITKFTKILLNIISFYNFEYEMKTHIEKTNNSVFSPYHTSIMVEIELPNNTRKNILIEKNNCIKFASDFRVSDKQDMRKISIGKNKYTIKQVLEKTRGRIGNNAFFNWQINRNNCQMLIKEILITINKFTKKNEEFIFQHEFTKRFHKHEFSLHILNTVINIWNPLENILSKTLYF
;
A
#
# COMPACT_ATOMS: atom_id res chain seq x y z
N MET A 1 34.69 9.54 -38.01
CA MET A 1 33.40 9.32 -37.33
C MET A 1 32.96 10.66 -36.75
N GLN A 2 32.14 11.43 -37.49
CA GLN A 2 31.65 12.73 -37.00
C GLN A 2 30.58 12.46 -35.94
N LEU A 3 30.91 12.70 -34.67
CA LEU A 3 29.92 12.73 -33.61
C LEU A 3 28.98 13.91 -33.89
N LEU A 4 27.72 13.60 -34.18
CA LEU A 4 26.62 14.55 -34.34
C LEU A 4 26.58 15.45 -33.09
N ASN A 5 27.05 16.69 -33.23
CA ASN A 5 27.03 17.69 -32.17
C ASN A 5 25.61 18.29 -32.09
N ILE A 6 24.65 17.47 -31.63
CA ILE A 6 23.28 17.91 -31.40
C ILE A 6 23.32 18.93 -30.27
N SER A 7 22.97 20.18 -30.59
CA SER A 7 22.86 21.26 -29.61
C SER A 7 21.98 20.81 -28.44
N ILE A 8 22.44 21.07 -27.21
CA ILE A 8 21.77 20.80 -25.93
C ILE A 8 20.31 21.31 -25.92
N SER A 9 20.01 22.31 -26.76
CA SER A 9 18.65 22.86 -26.94
C SER A 9 17.64 21.81 -27.46
N TYR A 10 18.03 20.92 -28.37
CA TYR A 10 17.12 19.94 -28.99
C TYR A 10 16.78 18.75 -28.08
N TRP A 11 17.64 18.44 -27.10
CA TRP A 11 17.42 17.32 -26.18
C TRP A 11 16.12 17.44 -25.39
N LYS A 12 15.72 18.67 -25.01
CA LYS A 12 14.46 18.90 -24.30
C LYS A 12 13.25 18.50 -25.14
N TYR A 13 13.26 18.82 -26.43
CA TYR A 13 12.17 18.45 -27.34
C TYR A 13 12.15 16.96 -27.65
N ILE A 14 13.32 16.33 -27.79
CA ILE A 14 13.43 14.87 -27.96
C ILE A 14 12.88 14.15 -26.72
N ILE A 15 13.31 14.55 -25.52
CA ILE A 15 12.81 13.97 -24.26
C ILE A 15 11.29 14.17 -24.13
N LEU A 16 10.80 15.38 -24.42
CA LEU A 16 9.36 15.67 -24.40
C LEU A 16 8.59 14.79 -25.39
N SER A 17 9.09 14.65 -26.62
CA SER A 17 8.49 13.80 -27.65
C SER A 17 8.42 12.34 -27.22
N ILE A 18 9.49 11.82 -26.61
CA ILE A 18 9.53 10.46 -26.05
C ILE A 18 8.47 10.32 -24.93
N ILE A 19 8.39 11.27 -24.00
CA ILE A 19 7.41 11.25 -22.91
C ILE A 19 5.98 11.25 -23.47
N VAL A 20 5.68 12.10 -24.45
CA VAL A 20 4.36 12.17 -25.10
C VAL A 20 4.04 10.85 -25.80
N PHE A 21 4.98 10.30 -26.56
CA PHE A 21 4.79 9.03 -27.27
C PHE A 21 4.53 7.87 -26.29
N LEU A 22 5.32 7.77 -25.22
CA LEU A 22 5.11 6.77 -24.17
C LEU A 22 3.75 6.94 -23.47
N SER A 23 3.32 8.18 -23.23
CA SER A 23 2.03 8.47 -22.62
C SER A 23 0.86 8.04 -23.51
N ILE A 24 0.92 8.32 -24.81
CA ILE A 24 -0.08 7.89 -25.79
C ILE A 24 -0.11 6.36 -25.89
N GLY A 25 1.06 5.73 -26.02
CA GLY A 25 1.18 4.26 -26.06
C GLY A 25 0.60 3.60 -24.81
N PHE A 26 0.86 4.18 -23.63
CA PHE A 26 0.28 3.71 -22.36
C PHE A 26 -1.25 3.81 -22.33
N ILE A 27 -1.82 4.94 -22.77
CA ILE A 27 -3.27 5.13 -22.83
C ILE A 27 -3.91 4.11 -23.78
N LEU A 28 -3.35 3.94 -24.99
CA LEU A 28 -3.83 2.96 -25.95
C LEU A 28 -3.76 1.54 -25.39
N TRP A 29 -2.64 1.17 -24.75
CA TRP A 29 -2.48 -0.11 -24.08
C TRP A 29 -3.57 -0.37 -23.03
N VAL A 30 -3.80 0.59 -22.13
CA VAL A 30 -4.82 0.49 -21.07
C VAL A 30 -6.22 0.30 -21.65
N VAL A 31 -6.58 1.07 -22.68
CA VAL A 31 -7.90 0.97 -23.31
C VAL A 31 -8.05 -0.38 -24.03
N CYS A 32 -7.09 -0.76 -24.87
CA CYS A 32 -7.13 -2.02 -25.61
C CYS A 32 -7.15 -3.24 -24.68
N SER A 33 -6.27 -3.28 -23.67
CA SER A 33 -6.23 -4.39 -22.70
C SER A 33 -7.53 -4.52 -21.92
N TYR A 34 -8.17 -3.42 -21.51
CA TYR A 34 -9.47 -3.46 -20.84
C TYR A 34 -10.54 -4.15 -21.69
N TYR A 35 -10.67 -3.76 -22.97
CA TYR A 35 -11.65 -4.36 -23.86
C TYR A 35 -11.34 -5.83 -24.19
N VAL A 36 -10.06 -6.20 -24.30
CA VAL A 36 -9.64 -7.60 -24.44
C VAL A 36 -10.02 -8.42 -23.21
N LEU A 37 -9.71 -7.96 -21.99
CA LEU A 37 -10.08 -8.64 -20.75
C LEU A 37 -11.61 -8.81 -20.63
N LYS A 38 -12.36 -7.77 -20.99
CA LYS A 38 -13.83 -7.80 -21.01
C LYS A 38 -14.37 -8.79 -22.03
N TRP A 39 -13.78 -8.84 -23.23
CA TRP A 39 -14.14 -9.79 -24.27
C TRP A 39 -13.85 -11.24 -23.84
N LEU A 40 -12.73 -11.48 -23.15
CA LEU A 40 -12.36 -12.76 -22.57
C LEU A 40 -13.14 -13.11 -21.28
N LYS A 41 -14.00 -12.20 -20.77
CA LYS A 41 -14.72 -12.34 -19.50
C LYS A 41 -13.80 -12.57 -18.30
N ILE A 42 -12.58 -12.06 -18.35
CA ILE A 42 -11.63 -12.11 -17.23
C ILE A 42 -12.00 -11.01 -16.23
N ASN A 43 -12.00 -11.36 -14.94
CA ASN A 43 -12.27 -10.39 -13.89
C ASN A 43 -11.09 -9.41 -13.77
N VAL A 44 -11.32 -8.16 -14.19
CA VAL A 44 -10.34 -7.06 -14.12
C VAL A 44 -9.79 -6.85 -12.70
N GLY A 45 -10.59 -7.16 -11.68
CA GLY A 45 -10.17 -7.06 -10.28
C GLY A 45 -9.17 -8.14 -9.84
N GLU A 46 -8.91 -9.14 -10.67
CA GLU A 46 -8.04 -10.29 -10.37
C GLU A 46 -6.73 -10.31 -11.18
N ASP A 47 -6.50 -9.30 -12.04
CA ASP A 47 -5.28 -9.17 -12.85
C ASP A 47 -4.16 -8.42 -12.10
N TYR A 48 -3.46 -9.12 -11.20
CA TYR A 48 -2.35 -8.56 -10.42
C TYR A 48 -1.15 -9.51 -10.35
N PHE A 49 0.04 -8.93 -10.26
CA PHE A 49 1.26 -9.71 -10.05
C PHE A 49 1.26 -10.40 -8.69
N TYR A 50 1.46 -11.71 -8.71
CA TYR A 50 1.60 -12.51 -7.50
C TYR A 50 2.99 -12.32 -6.87
N LEU A 51 3.00 -11.74 -5.68
CA LEU A 51 4.10 -11.79 -4.75
C LEU A 51 3.81 -12.91 -3.75
N ASN A 52 4.69 -13.89 -3.61
CA ASN A 52 4.53 -14.99 -2.65
C ASN A 52 5.56 -14.93 -1.52
N GLU A 53 6.41 -13.92 -1.51
CA GLU A 53 7.56 -13.81 -0.61
C GLU A 53 7.75 -12.37 -0.14
N TYR A 54 8.45 -12.23 0.98
CA TYR A 54 8.95 -10.94 1.44
C TYR A 54 10.04 -10.43 0.50
N ASN A 55 10.14 -9.11 0.34
CA ASN A 55 11.31 -8.51 -0.31
C ASN A 55 12.57 -8.67 0.58
N ARG A 56 13.75 -8.44 0.00
CA ARG A 56 15.03 -8.64 0.70
C ARG A 56 15.15 -7.77 1.97
N ASP A 57 14.68 -6.52 1.92
CA ASP A 57 14.74 -5.61 3.08
C ASP A 57 13.87 -6.11 4.23
N CYS A 58 12.68 -6.62 3.93
CA CYS A 58 11.80 -7.26 4.89
C CYS A 58 12.44 -8.53 5.47
N CYS A 59 13.11 -9.35 4.65
CA CYS A 59 13.86 -10.52 5.13
C CYS A 59 14.96 -10.09 6.10
N ASN A 60 15.79 -9.11 5.73
CA ASN A 60 16.87 -8.58 6.57
C ASN A 60 16.36 -8.04 7.90
N LEU A 61 15.27 -7.27 7.88
CA LEU A 61 14.61 -6.76 9.09
C LEU A 61 13.97 -7.89 9.92
N MET A 62 13.39 -8.90 9.28
CA MET A 62 12.81 -10.05 9.96
C MET A 62 13.89 -10.92 10.63
N GLU A 63 15.04 -11.12 9.98
CA GLU A 63 16.18 -11.82 10.58
C GLU A 63 16.73 -11.05 11.77
N LYS A 64 16.94 -9.73 11.61
CA LYS A 64 17.50 -8.87 12.65
C LYS A 64 16.58 -8.67 13.85
N TYR A 65 15.27 -8.51 13.60
CA TYR A 65 14.32 -8.04 14.61
C TYR A 65 13.15 -8.99 14.88
N GLY A 66 12.92 -9.97 14.00
CA GLY A 66 11.69 -10.75 13.97
C GLY A 66 11.45 -11.62 15.21
N ASN A 67 12.52 -12.06 15.88
CA ASN A 67 12.45 -12.91 17.07
C ASN A 67 12.44 -12.13 18.40
N ASN A 68 12.59 -10.79 18.36
CA ASN A 68 12.58 -10.00 19.58
C ASN A 68 11.17 -9.87 20.17
N PRO A 69 11.04 -9.84 21.51
CA PRO A 69 9.74 -9.74 22.15
C PRO A 69 9.08 -8.38 21.89
N ILE A 70 7.83 -8.44 21.44
CA ILE A 70 6.96 -7.27 21.28
C ILE A 70 6.48 -6.82 22.66
N LYS A 71 6.60 -5.52 22.91
CA LYS A 71 6.22 -4.87 24.17
C LYS A 71 5.00 -4.00 24.01
N ARG A 72 4.84 -3.36 22.85
CA ARG A 72 3.68 -2.54 22.52
C ARG A 72 3.33 -2.71 21.05
N ILE A 73 2.04 -2.62 20.77
CA ILE A 73 1.50 -2.58 19.43
C ILE A 73 0.64 -1.33 19.33
N TYR A 74 0.76 -0.62 18.22
CA TYR A 74 0.01 0.57 17.90
C TYR A 74 -0.63 0.39 16.52
N LEU A 75 -1.92 0.64 16.43
CA LEU A 75 -2.56 0.91 15.14
C LEU A 75 -2.24 2.35 14.77
N VAL A 76 -1.85 2.58 13.53
CA VAL A 76 -1.48 3.90 13.02
C VAL A 76 -2.37 4.21 11.83
N ARG A 77 -2.92 5.42 11.79
CA ARG A 77 -3.60 5.99 10.64
C ARG A 77 -2.84 7.21 10.18
N GLN A 78 -2.59 7.29 8.88
CA GLN A 78 -2.00 8.46 8.27
C GLN A 78 -2.88 8.93 7.11
N PRO A 79 -3.27 10.21 7.05
CA PRO A 79 -3.96 10.75 5.90
C PRO A 79 -3.18 10.46 4.61
N ILE A 80 -3.88 10.02 3.56
CA ILE A 80 -3.21 9.80 2.27
C ILE A 80 -2.57 11.10 1.78
N THR A 81 -1.41 10.96 1.14
CA THR A 81 -0.62 12.12 0.70
C THR A 81 -1.35 12.93 -0.38
N LYS A 82 -0.98 14.20 -0.54
CA LYS A 82 -1.52 15.05 -1.63
C LYS A 82 -1.27 14.44 -3.00
N PHE A 83 -0.10 13.85 -3.22
CA PHE A 83 0.23 13.17 -4.47
C PHE A 83 -0.68 11.96 -4.72
N THR A 84 -0.91 11.13 -3.70
CA THR A 84 -1.86 10.01 -3.78
C THR A 84 -3.27 10.48 -4.12
N LYS A 85 -3.72 11.59 -3.53
CA LYS A 85 -5.03 12.20 -3.86
C LYS A 85 -5.12 12.62 -5.33
N ILE A 86 -4.07 13.29 -5.84
CA ILE A 86 -4.00 13.71 -7.25
C ILE A 86 -4.06 12.48 -8.18
N LEU A 87 -3.28 11.45 -7.89
CA LEU A 87 -3.25 10.22 -8.70
C LEU A 87 -4.63 9.53 -8.69
N LEU A 88 -5.25 9.37 -7.51
CA LEU A 88 -6.58 8.78 -7.40
C LEU A 88 -7.64 9.61 -8.13
N ASN A 89 -7.56 10.94 -8.09
CA ASN A 89 -8.42 11.82 -8.88
C ASN A 89 -8.25 11.57 -10.37
N ILE A 90 -7.03 11.53 -10.89
CA ILE A 90 -6.78 11.27 -12.32
C ILE A 90 -7.33 9.90 -12.74
N ILE A 91 -7.00 8.83 -11.99
CA ILE A 91 -7.41 7.46 -12.32
C ILE A 91 -8.94 7.28 -12.24
N SER A 92 -9.58 8.00 -11.32
CA SER A 92 -11.03 7.93 -11.12
C SER A 92 -11.81 9.00 -11.91
N PHE A 93 -11.17 9.73 -12.82
CA PHE A 93 -11.81 10.83 -13.57
C PHE A 93 -12.49 11.85 -12.64
N TYR A 94 -11.77 12.29 -11.60
CA TYR A 94 -12.20 13.21 -10.53
C TYR A 94 -13.31 12.71 -9.61
N ASN A 95 -13.77 11.46 -9.76
CA ASN A 95 -14.80 10.88 -8.90
C ASN A 95 -14.36 10.74 -7.44
N PHE A 96 -13.06 10.54 -7.18
CA PHE A 96 -12.52 10.46 -5.82
C PHE A 96 -12.80 11.73 -4.99
N GLU A 97 -12.50 12.91 -5.54
CA GLU A 97 -12.75 14.19 -4.88
C GLU A 97 -14.24 14.48 -4.74
N TYR A 98 -15.04 14.13 -5.75
CA TYR A 98 -16.50 14.24 -5.68
C TYR A 98 -17.06 13.43 -4.49
N GLU A 99 -16.72 12.14 -4.40
CA GLU A 99 -17.17 11.27 -3.31
C GLU A 99 -16.66 11.72 -1.95
N MET A 100 -15.45 12.28 -1.88
CA MET A 100 -14.91 12.86 -0.64
C MET A 100 -15.74 14.07 -0.17
N LYS A 101 -16.07 14.99 -1.07
CA LYS A 101 -16.93 16.16 -0.77
C LYS A 101 -18.33 15.71 -0.33
N THR A 102 -18.95 14.80 -1.08
CA THR A 102 -20.26 14.24 -0.75
C THR A 102 -20.26 13.51 0.60
N HIS A 103 -19.16 12.83 0.97
CA HIS A 103 -19.05 12.20 2.28
C HIS A 103 -18.94 13.23 3.42
N ILE A 104 -18.14 14.29 3.23
CA ILE A 104 -18.00 15.40 4.19
C ILE A 104 -19.35 16.06 4.46
N GLU A 105 -20.09 16.39 3.39
CA GLU A 105 -21.42 17.02 3.49
C GLU A 105 -22.42 16.14 4.23
N LYS A 106 -22.45 14.83 3.92
CA LYS A 106 -23.39 13.89 4.55
C LYS A 106 -23.08 13.57 6.01
N THR A 107 -21.80 13.56 6.38
CA THR A 107 -21.36 13.23 7.74
C THR A 107 -21.16 14.46 8.63
N ASN A 108 -21.28 15.66 8.05
CA ASN A 108 -20.94 16.93 8.68
C ASN A 108 -19.52 16.93 9.29
N ASN A 109 -18.59 16.22 8.65
CA ASN A 109 -17.22 16.05 9.11
C ASN A 109 -16.26 16.80 8.19
N SER A 110 -16.09 18.10 8.43
CA SER A 110 -15.25 19.00 7.63
C SER A 110 -13.77 18.62 7.60
N VAL A 111 -13.31 17.74 8.49
CA VAL A 111 -11.91 17.33 8.64
C VAL A 111 -11.66 15.92 8.08
N PHE A 112 -12.68 15.28 7.48
CA PHE A 112 -12.52 13.93 6.94
C PHE A 112 -11.42 13.86 5.87
N SER A 113 -10.50 12.91 6.06
CA SER A 113 -9.56 12.49 5.02
C SER A 113 -9.47 10.98 5.00
N PRO A 114 -9.46 10.35 3.81
CA PRO A 114 -9.08 8.96 3.69
C PRO A 114 -7.66 8.76 4.24
N TYR A 115 -7.44 7.62 4.89
CA TYR A 115 -6.19 7.30 5.55
C TYR A 115 -5.65 5.93 5.10
N HIS A 116 -4.32 5.84 5.10
CA HIS A 116 -3.59 4.59 5.08
C HIS A 116 -3.44 4.07 6.51
N THR A 117 -3.68 2.79 6.70
CA THR A 117 -3.52 2.14 8.01
C THR A 117 -2.26 1.30 8.05
N SER A 118 -1.53 1.36 9.14
CA SER A 118 -0.35 0.54 9.40
C SER A 118 -0.33 0.05 10.84
N ILE A 119 0.57 -0.89 11.16
CA ILE A 119 0.79 -1.36 12.53
C ILE A 119 2.22 -1.07 12.92
N MET A 120 2.41 -0.36 14.03
CA MET A 120 3.72 -0.09 14.61
C MET A 120 3.92 -0.97 15.83
N VAL A 121 5.05 -1.68 15.87
CA VAL A 121 5.41 -2.57 16.96
C VAL A 121 6.67 -2.09 17.64
N GLU A 122 6.61 -1.92 18.96
CA GLU A 122 7.76 -1.65 19.81
C GLU A 122 8.31 -2.99 20.29
N ILE A 123 9.55 -3.29 19.93
CA ILE A 123 10.28 -4.49 20.37
C ILE A 123 11.35 -4.12 21.39
N GLU A 124 11.67 -5.07 22.27
CA GLU A 124 12.81 -4.97 23.18
C GLU A 124 14.01 -5.74 22.62
N LEU A 125 15.15 -5.06 22.58
CA LEU A 125 16.42 -5.61 22.13
C LEU A 125 17.19 -6.26 23.30
N PRO A 126 18.20 -7.12 23.03
CA PRO A 126 18.97 -7.82 24.08
C PRO A 126 19.66 -6.88 25.09
N ASN A 127 19.98 -5.66 24.69
CA ASN A 127 20.55 -4.61 25.55
C ASN A 127 19.48 -3.81 26.33
N ASN A 128 18.25 -4.32 26.43
CA ASN A 128 17.08 -3.68 27.04
C ASN A 128 16.62 -2.35 26.40
N THR A 129 17.19 -1.97 25.25
CA THR A 129 16.71 -0.81 24.48
C THR A 129 15.46 -1.15 23.68
N ARG A 130 14.76 -0.13 23.20
CA ARG A 130 13.52 -0.26 22.42
C ARG A 130 13.74 0.19 20.98
N LYS A 131 13.14 -0.54 20.04
CA LYS A 131 13.09 -0.15 18.63
C LYS A 131 11.65 -0.27 18.15
N ASN A 132 11.21 0.73 17.39
CA ASN A 132 9.93 0.68 16.70
C ASN A 132 10.13 0.16 15.29
N ILE A 133 9.27 -0.76 14.87
CA ILE A 133 9.19 -1.25 13.49
C ILE A 133 7.79 -0.93 12.99
N LEU A 134 7.69 -0.24 11.85
CA LEU A 134 6.45 -0.02 11.14
C LEU A 134 6.23 -1.17 10.17
N ILE A 135 5.04 -1.76 10.20
CA ILE A 135 4.61 -2.80 9.27
C ILE A 135 3.40 -2.27 8.51
N GLU A 136 3.49 -2.28 7.19
CA GLU A 136 2.42 -1.81 6.30
C GLU A 136 2.26 -2.72 5.09
N LYS A 137 1.08 -2.64 4.46
CA LYS A 137 0.81 -3.32 3.20
C LYS A 137 0.43 -2.30 2.14
N ASN A 138 1.41 -1.96 1.32
CA ASN A 138 1.16 -1.28 0.05
C ASN A 138 1.02 -2.39 -1.00
N ASN A 139 1.59 -2.21 -2.18
CA ASN A 139 1.74 -3.30 -3.16
C ASN A 139 2.32 -4.61 -2.58
N CYS A 140 3.21 -4.50 -1.59
CA CYS A 140 3.75 -5.63 -0.85
C CYS A 140 3.76 -5.31 0.66
N ILE A 141 4.07 -6.33 1.47
CA ILE A 141 4.32 -6.12 2.90
C ILE A 141 5.69 -5.48 3.06
N LYS A 142 5.73 -4.33 3.72
CA LYS A 142 6.95 -3.56 3.99
C LYS A 142 7.18 -3.41 5.48
N PHE A 143 8.45 -3.49 5.88
CA PHE A 143 8.91 -3.17 7.21
C PHE A 143 9.82 -1.95 7.15
N ALA A 144 9.65 -1.01 8.08
CA ALA A 144 10.54 0.14 8.21
C ALA A 144 11.00 0.26 9.66
N SER A 145 12.32 0.28 9.86
CA SER A 145 12.96 0.57 11.15
C SER A 145 13.15 2.05 11.40
N ASP A 146 13.23 2.83 10.32
CA ASP A 146 13.55 4.25 10.33
C ASP A 146 12.46 4.99 9.59
N PHE A 147 11.55 5.57 10.36
CA PHE A 147 10.39 6.30 9.88
C PHE A 147 10.13 7.50 10.77
N ARG A 148 9.46 8.50 10.21
CA ARG A 148 9.08 9.71 10.94
C ARG A 148 7.65 9.57 11.42
N VAL A 149 7.45 9.79 12.71
CA VAL A 149 6.11 9.96 13.28
C VAL A 149 5.71 11.42 13.12
N SER A 150 4.60 11.67 12.42
CA SER A 150 4.05 13.02 12.23
C SER A 150 2.92 13.26 13.20
N ASP A 151 2.77 14.51 13.61
CA ASP A 151 1.60 15.08 14.30
C ASP A 151 0.26 14.81 13.61
N LYS A 152 0.26 14.55 12.30
CA LYS A 152 -0.94 14.22 11.51
C LYS A 152 -1.33 12.75 11.57
N GLN A 153 -0.56 11.92 12.27
CA GLN A 153 -0.85 10.51 12.43
C GLN A 153 -1.66 10.26 13.69
N ASP A 154 -2.76 9.54 13.55
CA ASP A 154 -3.49 9.04 14.71
C ASP A 154 -2.92 7.68 15.11
N MET A 155 -2.61 7.54 16.40
CA MET A 155 -2.08 6.29 16.95
C MET A 155 -2.98 5.75 18.06
N ARG A 156 -3.26 4.46 17.99
CA ARG A 156 -4.06 3.75 18.97
C ARG A 156 -3.29 2.57 19.52
N LYS A 157 -2.94 2.63 20.81
CA LYS A 157 -2.27 1.52 21.50
C LYS A 157 -3.20 0.32 21.67
N ILE A 158 -2.67 -0.87 21.38
CA ILE A 158 -3.31 -2.16 21.64
C ILE A 158 -2.67 -2.79 22.88
N SER A 159 -3.51 -3.22 23.82
CA SER A 159 -3.07 -3.98 24.98
C SER A 159 -2.82 -5.44 24.61
N ILE A 160 -1.56 -5.88 24.69
CA ILE A 160 -1.14 -7.26 24.40
C ILE A 160 -1.12 -8.17 25.63
N GLY A 161 -1.35 -7.63 26.83
CA GLY A 161 -1.39 -8.40 28.08
C GLY A 161 -0.04 -9.05 28.43
N LYS A 162 -0.09 -10.26 29.00
CA LYS A 162 1.11 -11.06 29.36
C LYS A 162 1.65 -11.91 28.20
N ASN A 163 1.00 -11.87 27.02
CA ASN A 163 1.40 -12.71 25.90
C ASN A 163 2.74 -12.24 25.33
N LYS A 164 3.68 -13.17 25.19
CA LYS A 164 4.99 -12.91 24.59
C LYS A 164 4.91 -13.18 23.09
N TYR A 165 4.60 -12.13 22.33
CA TYR A 165 4.60 -12.18 20.87
C TYR A 165 5.96 -11.75 20.32
N THR A 166 6.30 -12.24 19.14
CA THR A 166 7.38 -11.71 18.29
C THR A 166 6.80 -11.37 16.92
N ILE A 167 7.46 -10.50 16.16
CA ILE A 167 6.96 -10.08 14.83
C ILE A 167 6.84 -11.31 13.92
N LYS A 168 7.89 -12.15 13.91
CA LYS A 168 7.93 -13.38 13.11
C LYS A 168 6.77 -14.30 13.44
N GLN A 169 6.54 -14.59 14.73
CA GLN A 169 5.44 -15.47 15.14
C GLN A 169 4.07 -14.92 14.76
N VAL A 170 3.83 -13.62 14.96
CA VAL A 170 2.54 -13.00 14.62
C VAL A 170 2.28 -13.10 13.13
N LEU A 171 3.24 -12.67 12.31
CA LEU A 171 3.08 -12.64 10.86
C LEU A 171 3.02 -14.04 10.25
N GLU A 172 3.82 -15.00 10.71
CA GLU A 172 3.77 -16.39 10.24
C GLU A 172 2.45 -17.08 10.62
N LYS A 173 1.94 -16.85 11.84
CA LYS A 173 0.61 -17.37 12.22
C LYS A 173 -0.50 -16.73 11.39
N THR A 174 -0.41 -15.43 11.12
CA THR A 174 -1.37 -14.75 10.26
C THR A 174 -1.32 -15.31 8.84
N ARG A 175 -0.12 -15.45 8.27
CA ARG A 175 0.13 -16.04 6.94
C ARG A 175 -0.40 -17.46 6.84
N GLY A 176 -0.11 -18.32 7.82
CA GLY A 176 -0.61 -19.69 7.86
C GLY A 176 -2.13 -19.77 7.92
N ARG A 177 -2.79 -18.84 8.63
CA ARG A 177 -4.25 -18.81 8.74
C ARG A 177 -4.97 -18.35 7.48
N ILE A 178 -4.43 -17.34 6.76
CA ILE A 178 -5.12 -16.75 5.60
C ILE A 178 -4.56 -17.24 4.25
N GLY A 179 -3.43 -17.93 4.25
CA GLY A 179 -2.74 -18.40 3.06
C GLY A 179 -1.83 -17.34 2.42
N ASN A 180 -0.82 -17.80 1.68
CA ASN A 180 0.20 -16.93 1.06
C ASN A 180 -0.42 -15.89 0.10
N ASN A 181 -1.37 -16.30 -0.73
CA ASN A 181 -1.99 -15.42 -1.71
C ASN A 181 -2.68 -14.21 -1.03
N ALA A 182 -3.52 -14.47 -0.02
CA ALA A 182 -4.17 -13.40 0.73
C ALA A 182 -3.16 -12.59 1.55
N PHE A 183 -2.11 -13.23 2.07
CA PHE A 183 -1.14 -12.55 2.90
C PHE A 183 -0.29 -11.54 2.13
N PHE A 184 0.32 -11.92 1.00
CA PHE A 184 1.28 -11.07 0.30
C PHE A 184 0.67 -10.15 -0.74
N ASN A 185 -0.34 -10.61 -1.49
CA ASN A 185 -0.83 -9.85 -2.64
C ASN A 185 -1.70 -8.68 -2.21
N TRP A 186 -1.59 -7.57 -2.94
CA TRP A 186 -2.38 -6.38 -2.65
C TRP A 186 -3.52 -6.22 -3.65
N GLN A 187 -4.71 -5.91 -3.14
CA GLN A 187 -5.85 -5.49 -3.93
C GLN A 187 -6.54 -4.34 -3.22
N ILE A 188 -6.80 -3.24 -3.94
CA ILE A 188 -7.36 -2.02 -3.34
C ILE A 188 -8.65 -2.28 -2.54
N ASN A 189 -9.52 -3.18 -3.00
CA ASN A 189 -10.85 -3.37 -2.43
C ASN A 189 -10.95 -4.55 -1.45
N ARG A 190 -10.15 -5.59 -1.68
CA ARG A 190 -10.34 -6.90 -1.03
C ARG A 190 -9.18 -7.28 -0.11
N ASN A 191 -7.97 -6.82 -0.42
CA ASN A 191 -6.75 -7.31 0.22
C ASN A 191 -5.71 -6.20 0.36
N ASN A 192 -6.10 -5.15 1.08
CA ASN A 192 -5.28 -3.96 1.28
C ASN A 192 -4.68 -3.92 2.71
N CYS A 193 -4.13 -2.76 3.09
CA CYS A 193 -3.56 -2.53 4.42
C CYS A 193 -4.55 -2.74 5.58
N GLN A 194 -5.81 -2.32 5.42
CA GLN A 194 -6.84 -2.49 6.46
C GLN A 194 -7.13 -3.98 6.69
N MET A 195 -7.18 -4.75 5.61
CA MET A 195 -7.38 -6.20 5.68
C MET A 195 -6.20 -6.91 6.34
N LEU A 196 -4.96 -6.59 5.98
CA LEU A 196 -3.80 -7.19 6.67
C LEU A 196 -3.85 -6.94 8.18
N ILE A 197 -4.13 -5.70 8.60
CA ILE A 197 -4.18 -5.35 10.02
C ILE A 197 -5.32 -6.09 10.71
N LYS A 198 -6.51 -6.15 10.11
CA LYS A 198 -7.62 -6.97 10.63
C LYS A 198 -7.18 -8.40 10.86
N GLU A 199 -6.53 -9.03 9.88
CA GLU A 199 -6.10 -10.42 9.99
C GLU A 199 -4.98 -10.62 11.05
N ILE A 200 -4.08 -9.65 11.21
CA ILE A 200 -3.11 -9.63 12.32
C ILE A 200 -3.84 -9.56 13.67
N LEU A 201 -4.81 -8.65 13.81
CA LEU A 201 -5.57 -8.49 15.05
C LEU A 201 -6.39 -9.72 15.42
N ILE A 202 -6.99 -10.39 14.44
CA ILE A 202 -7.66 -11.68 14.65
C ILE A 202 -6.66 -12.70 15.19
N THR A 203 -5.47 -12.77 14.59
CA THR A 203 -4.42 -13.75 14.98
C THR A 203 -3.95 -13.56 16.43
N ILE A 204 -3.90 -12.34 16.93
CA ILE A 204 -3.50 -12.05 18.32
C ILE A 204 -4.68 -11.91 19.28
N ASN A 205 -5.90 -12.23 18.85
CA ASN A 205 -7.15 -12.09 19.60
C ASN A 205 -7.40 -10.65 20.13
N LYS A 206 -7.18 -9.65 19.27
CA LYS A 206 -7.37 -8.22 19.54
C LYS A 206 -8.26 -7.49 18.52
N PHE A 207 -8.98 -8.23 17.68
CA PHE A 207 -9.97 -7.64 16.76
C PHE A 207 -11.27 -7.34 17.52
N THR A 208 -11.32 -6.17 18.17
CA THR A 208 -12.50 -5.67 18.88
C THR A 208 -13.21 -4.60 18.05
N LYS A 209 -14.49 -4.34 18.33
CA LYS A 209 -15.28 -3.28 17.67
C LYS A 209 -14.55 -1.93 17.63
N LYS A 210 -13.92 -1.55 18.74
CA LYS A 210 -13.15 -0.30 18.85
C LYS A 210 -11.91 -0.27 17.95
N ASN A 211 -11.28 -1.41 17.70
CA ASN A 211 -10.15 -1.51 16.78
C ASN A 211 -10.61 -1.60 15.33
N GLU A 212 -11.75 -2.24 15.06
CA GLU A 212 -12.41 -2.27 13.75
C GLU A 212 -12.81 -0.86 13.30
N GLU A 213 -13.49 -0.10 14.16
CA GLU A 213 -13.82 1.31 13.95
C GLU A 213 -12.56 2.18 13.78
N PHE A 214 -11.43 1.75 14.36
CA PHE A 214 -10.12 2.37 14.15
C PHE A 214 -9.39 1.90 12.87
N ILE A 215 -9.84 0.88 12.16
CA ILE A 215 -9.13 0.43 10.94
C ILE A 215 -9.91 0.80 9.69
N PHE A 216 -11.23 0.68 9.72
CA PHE A 216 -12.02 0.72 8.49
C PHE A 216 -12.70 2.06 8.21
N GLN A 217 -12.78 2.40 6.91
CA GLN A 217 -13.58 3.50 6.36
C GLN A 217 -14.68 2.95 5.45
N HIS A 218 -15.50 2.03 5.99
CA HIS A 218 -16.44 1.24 5.18
C HIS A 218 -17.40 2.08 4.34
N GLU A 219 -17.87 3.23 4.85
CA GLU A 219 -18.83 4.07 4.12
C GLU A 219 -18.22 4.77 2.90
N PHE A 220 -17.00 5.28 3.04
CA PHE A 220 -16.31 5.99 1.97
C PHE A 220 -15.80 5.02 0.89
N THR A 221 -15.16 3.92 1.31
CA THR A 221 -14.62 2.90 0.40
C THR A 221 -15.68 2.29 -0.51
N LYS A 222 -16.87 1.96 0.01
CA LYS A 222 -17.96 1.39 -0.80
C LYS A 222 -18.44 2.30 -1.93
N ARG A 223 -18.32 3.62 -1.80
CA ARG A 223 -18.80 4.57 -2.82
C ARG A 223 -17.79 4.81 -3.93
N PHE A 224 -16.51 4.88 -3.56
CA PHE A 224 -15.43 5.14 -4.50
C PHE A 224 -15.25 4.05 -5.57
N HIS A 225 -15.61 2.80 -5.29
CA HIS A 225 -15.19 1.64 -6.07
C HIS A 225 -16.15 1.15 -7.18
N LYS A 226 -16.87 2.06 -7.86
CA LYS A 226 -17.90 1.64 -8.83
C LYS A 226 -17.45 1.42 -10.27
N HIS A 227 -16.28 1.90 -10.69
CA HIS A 227 -15.86 1.83 -12.11
C HIS A 227 -14.79 0.76 -12.37
N GLU A 228 -15.16 -0.30 -13.09
CA GLU A 228 -14.25 -1.39 -13.52
C GLU A 228 -13.05 -0.85 -14.31
N PHE A 229 -13.25 0.18 -15.15
CA PHE A 229 -12.18 0.77 -15.93
C PHE A 229 -11.15 1.50 -15.05
N SER A 230 -11.58 2.24 -14.03
CA SER A 230 -10.65 2.87 -13.07
C SER A 230 -9.86 1.82 -12.27
N LEU A 231 -10.50 0.68 -11.95
CA LEU A 231 -9.82 -0.44 -11.32
C LEU A 231 -8.76 -1.05 -12.27
N HIS A 232 -9.06 -1.17 -13.56
CA HIS A 232 -8.11 -1.62 -14.58
C HIS A 232 -6.88 -0.71 -14.66
N ILE A 233 -7.10 0.61 -14.74
CA ILE A 233 -6.02 1.61 -14.76
C ILE A 233 -5.16 1.45 -13.51
N LEU A 234 -5.78 1.37 -12.33
CA LEU A 234 -5.06 1.24 -11.08
C LEU A 234 -4.23 -0.04 -11.02
N ASN A 235 -4.83 -1.18 -11.38
CA ASN A 235 -4.13 -2.46 -11.41
C ASN A 235 -2.95 -2.43 -12.39
N THR A 236 -3.14 -1.83 -13.58
CA THR A 236 -2.07 -1.65 -14.57
C THR A 236 -0.92 -0.80 -14.00
N VAL A 237 -1.23 0.34 -13.38
CA VAL A 237 -0.24 1.23 -12.76
C VAL A 237 0.55 0.50 -11.67
N ILE A 238 -0.14 -0.25 -10.79
CA ILE A 238 0.49 -1.00 -9.70
C ILE A 238 1.36 -2.14 -10.26
N ASN A 239 0.86 -2.84 -11.27
CA ASN A 239 1.58 -3.93 -11.92
C ASN A 239 2.88 -3.45 -12.60
N ILE A 240 2.91 -2.21 -13.10
CA ILE A 240 4.13 -1.58 -13.62
C ILE A 240 5.04 -1.10 -12.47
N TRP A 241 4.44 -0.53 -11.42
CA TRP A 241 5.18 -0.01 -10.28
C TRP A 241 5.92 -1.10 -9.49
N ASN A 242 5.34 -2.29 -9.35
CA ASN A 242 5.90 -3.37 -8.53
C ASN A 242 7.28 -3.85 -9.00
N PRO A 243 7.49 -4.18 -10.30
CA PRO A 243 8.82 -4.48 -10.82
C PRO A 243 9.79 -3.30 -10.70
N LEU A 244 9.35 -2.07 -11.00
CA LEU A 244 10.19 -0.88 -10.92
C LEU A 244 10.73 -0.67 -9.50
N GLU A 245 9.86 -0.77 -8.51
CA GLU A 245 10.24 -0.68 -7.11
C GLU A 245 11.24 -1.78 -6.72
N ASN A 246 11.04 -3.01 -7.18
CA ASN A 246 11.97 -4.12 -6.93
C ASN A 246 13.34 -3.92 -7.61
N ILE A 247 13.40 -3.26 -8.77
CA ILE A 247 14.65 -2.95 -9.46
C ILE A 247 15.37 -1.80 -8.74
N LEU A 248 14.65 -0.74 -8.39
CA LEU A 248 15.20 0.41 -7.68
C LEU A 248 15.71 0.04 -6.29
N SER A 249 14.98 -0.80 -5.54
CA SER A 249 15.43 -1.29 -4.24
C SER A 249 16.68 -2.15 -4.35
N LYS A 250 16.83 -2.94 -5.41
CA LYS A 250 18.08 -3.67 -5.64
C LYS A 250 19.24 -2.73 -5.97
N THR A 251 19.00 -1.66 -6.72
CA THR A 251 20.07 -0.79 -7.26
C THR A 251 20.56 0.25 -6.25
N LEU A 252 19.68 0.79 -5.40
CA LEU A 252 20.02 1.84 -4.43
C LEU A 252 20.69 1.32 -3.14
N TYR A 253 20.76 0.00 -2.95
CA TYR A 253 21.31 -0.65 -1.76
C TYR A 253 22.53 -1.55 -2.05
N PHE A 254 23.16 -1.36 -3.22
CA PHE A 254 24.57 -1.72 -3.49
C PHE A 254 25.41 -0.44 -3.49
#